data_AF-A0A0Q9S1I6-F1
#
_entry.id   AF-A0A0Q9S1I6-F1
#
_cell.length_a   1.000
_cell.length_b   1.000
_cell.length_c   1.000
_cell.angle_alpha   90.00
_cell.angle_beta   90.00
_cell.angle_gamma   90.00
#
_symmetry.space_group_name_H-M   'P 1'
#
loop_
_entity.id
_entity.type
_entity.pdbx_description
1 polymer ?
#
loop_
_entity_poly.entity_id
_entity_poly.type
_entity_poly.pdbx_seq_one_letter_code
_entity_poly.pdbx_strand_id
1 'polypeptide(L)'
;MEELVDRCAGIDVGQAEVVVCVRVPDRVTGRPAELIETYGTTTPDLMELRDWMAGLGVTHVVMESTGVYWKPVYYLLEDDFVVMLVHVKHVPGRKTDTIDAVWLAQLLAHGLLSASFVPPKPIRELRDLTRYRKALINERAASANRVHKGSLLGSTGGSNTSLVEQS
;
A
#
# COMPACT_ATOMS: atom_id res chain seq x y z
N MET A 1 4.26 -27.52 -18.13
CA MET A 1 4.90 -26.20 -18.01
C MET A 1 5.74 -26.27 -16.74
N GLU A 2 7.01 -25.91 -16.80
CA GLU A 2 7.92 -25.99 -15.65
C GLU A 2 7.55 -24.89 -14.64
N GLU A 3 7.60 -25.22 -13.34
CA GLU A 3 7.47 -24.23 -12.27
C GLU A 3 8.86 -23.68 -11.95
N LEU A 4 9.01 -22.37 -12.02
CA LEU A 4 10.24 -21.66 -11.68
C LEU A 4 10.30 -21.34 -10.18
N VAL A 5 9.14 -21.22 -9.54
CA VAL A 5 9.02 -20.94 -8.10
C VAL A 5 8.01 -21.91 -7.47
N ASP A 6 8.53 -22.90 -6.76
CA ASP A 6 7.73 -23.98 -6.13
C ASP A 6 6.88 -23.50 -4.94
N ARG A 7 7.32 -22.43 -4.26
CA ARG A 7 6.67 -21.89 -3.05
C ARG A 7 6.47 -20.40 -3.17
N CYS A 8 5.27 -20.01 -3.58
CA CYS A 8 4.96 -18.62 -3.90
C CYS A 8 3.57 -18.22 -3.42
N ALA A 9 3.31 -16.91 -3.37
CA ALA A 9 2.01 -16.37 -3.06
C ALA A 9 1.59 -15.26 -4.03
N GLY A 10 0.31 -15.23 -4.38
CA GLY A 10 -0.34 -14.12 -5.04
C GLY A 10 -1.28 -13.42 -4.07
N ILE A 11 -1.18 -12.10 -3.98
CA ILE A 11 -1.96 -11.26 -3.07
C ILE A 11 -2.78 -10.27 -3.90
N ASP A 12 -4.10 -10.30 -3.72
CA ASP A 12 -4.96 -9.20 -4.12
C ASP A 12 -5.17 -8.25 -2.93
N VAL A 13 -4.92 -6.96 -3.16
CA VAL A 13 -4.87 -5.95 -2.09
C VAL A 13 -6.05 -4.99 -2.21
N GLY A 14 -7.03 -5.16 -1.34
CA GLY A 14 -8.14 -4.25 -1.15
C GLY A 14 -7.86 -3.15 -0.13
N GLN A 15 -8.84 -2.27 0.07
CA GLN A 15 -8.77 -1.22 1.09
C GLN A 15 -8.94 -1.79 2.52
N ALA A 16 -9.85 -2.75 2.69
CA ALA A 16 -10.22 -3.30 4.00
C ALA A 16 -9.57 -4.68 4.27
N GLU A 17 -9.31 -5.43 3.21
CA GLU A 17 -8.84 -6.81 3.28
C GLU A 17 -7.79 -7.11 2.22
N VAL A 18 -7.01 -8.15 2.47
CA VAL A 18 -6.06 -8.76 1.55
C VAL A 18 -6.42 -10.22 1.36
N VAL A 19 -6.60 -10.63 0.11
CA VAL A 19 -6.88 -12.03 -0.25
C VAL A 19 -5.59 -12.64 -0.76
N VAL A 20 -5.17 -13.76 -0.15
CA VAL A 20 -3.88 -14.38 -0.44
C VAL A 20 -4.09 -15.80 -0.89
N CYS A 21 -3.48 -16.16 -2.00
CA CYS A 21 -3.34 -17.54 -2.46
C CYS A 21 -1.88 -17.96 -2.34
N VAL A 22 -1.62 -18.96 -1.50
CA VAL A 22 -0.32 -19.62 -1.38
C VAL A 22 -0.31 -20.89 -2.22
N ARG A 23 0.72 -21.04 -3.06
CA ARG A 23 1.04 -22.27 -3.79
C ARG A 23 2.22 -22.96 -3.14
N VAL A 24 2.04 -24.23 -2.77
CA VAL A 24 3.11 -25.07 -2.22
C VAL A 24 3.08 -26.47 -2.86
N PRO A 25 4.21 -27.18 -2.92
CA PRO A 25 4.24 -28.52 -3.51
C PRO A 25 3.42 -29.53 -2.68
N ASP A 26 2.53 -30.27 -3.34
CA ASP A 26 1.87 -31.44 -2.75
C ASP A 26 2.53 -32.72 -3.25
N ARG A 27 3.13 -33.47 -2.31
CA ARG A 27 3.82 -34.72 -2.62
C ARG A 27 2.87 -35.90 -2.84
N VAL A 28 1.60 -35.79 -2.46
CA VAL A 28 0.61 -36.86 -2.61
C VAL A 28 0.00 -36.81 -4.00
N THR A 29 -0.45 -35.64 -4.43
CA THR A 29 -1.12 -35.47 -5.73
C THR A 29 -0.16 -35.14 -6.88
N GLY A 30 1.05 -34.66 -6.56
CA GLY A 30 2.03 -34.18 -7.54
C GLY A 30 1.64 -32.87 -8.21
N ARG A 31 0.54 -32.24 -7.79
CA ARG A 31 0.11 -30.90 -8.23
C ARG A 31 0.22 -29.93 -7.05
N PRO A 32 0.62 -28.68 -7.24
CA PRO A 32 0.68 -27.74 -6.13
C PRO A 32 -0.66 -27.59 -5.42
N ALA A 33 -0.62 -27.56 -4.10
CA ALA A 33 -1.77 -27.19 -3.29
C ALA A 33 -1.92 -25.67 -3.30
N GLU A 34 -3.17 -25.21 -3.41
CA GLU A 34 -3.55 -23.80 -3.31
C GLU A 34 -4.28 -23.61 -1.97
N LEU A 35 -3.71 -22.76 -1.12
CA LEU A 35 -4.29 -22.37 0.16
C LEU A 35 -4.72 -20.92 0.07
N ILE A 36 -5.97 -20.63 0.38
CA ILE A 36 -6.55 -19.28 0.24
C ILE A 36 -7.00 -18.82 1.61
N GLU A 37 -6.51 -17.65 2.03
CA GLU A 37 -6.90 -17.00 3.27
C GLU A 37 -7.12 -15.50 3.02
N THR A 38 -7.95 -14.89 3.87
CA THR A 38 -8.22 -13.45 3.85
C THR A 38 -7.83 -12.84 5.18
N TYR A 39 -7.09 -11.74 5.13
CA TYR A 39 -6.66 -10.99 6.31
C TYR A 39 -7.13 -9.53 6.22
N GLY A 40 -7.18 -8.85 7.37
CA GLY A 40 -7.36 -7.41 7.41
C GLY A 40 -6.12 -6.64 6.96
N THR A 41 -6.25 -5.32 6.83
CA THR A 41 -5.14 -4.42 6.45
C THR A 41 -4.44 -3.76 7.65
N THR A 42 -4.72 -4.21 8.89
CA THR A 42 -4.04 -3.70 10.08
C THR A 42 -2.69 -4.38 10.29
N THR A 43 -1.77 -3.73 11.02
CA THR A 43 -0.43 -4.29 11.25
C THR A 43 -0.46 -5.68 11.92
N PRO A 44 -1.27 -5.94 12.96
CA PRO A 44 -1.42 -7.29 13.51
C PRO A 44 -1.87 -8.32 12.47
N ASP A 45 -2.90 -8.00 11.67
CA ASP A 45 -3.43 -8.92 10.64
C ASP A 45 -2.35 -9.23 9.58
N LEU A 46 -1.60 -8.22 9.16
CA LEU A 46 -0.51 -8.39 8.18
C LEU A 46 0.69 -9.16 8.75
N MET A 47 0.94 -9.07 10.06
CA MET A 47 1.95 -9.90 10.73
C MET A 47 1.52 -11.36 10.81
N GLU A 48 0.23 -11.63 11.06
CA GLU A 48 -0.32 -12.98 11.04
C GLU A 48 -0.25 -13.58 9.63
N LEU A 49 -0.60 -12.80 8.60
CA LEU A 49 -0.42 -13.17 7.20
C LEU A 49 1.05 -13.54 6.89
N ARG A 50 1.99 -12.69 7.31
CA ARG A 50 3.43 -12.92 7.14
C ARG A 50 3.85 -14.24 7.79
N ASP A 51 3.48 -14.46 9.05
CA ASP A 51 3.87 -15.64 9.82
C ASP A 51 3.26 -16.92 9.22
N TRP A 52 2.01 -16.86 8.75
CA TRP A 52 1.36 -17.95 8.04
C TRP A 52 2.10 -18.32 6.74
N MET A 53 2.42 -17.34 5.89
CA MET A 53 3.19 -17.58 4.66
C MET A 53 4.60 -18.11 4.95
N ALA A 54 5.28 -17.57 5.97
CA ALA A 54 6.59 -18.04 6.39
C ALA A 54 6.54 -19.48 6.89
N GLY A 55 5.51 -19.84 7.67
CA GLY A 55 5.28 -21.21 8.14
C GLY A 55 5.03 -22.21 7.01
N LEU A 56 4.47 -21.76 5.88
CA LEU A 56 4.31 -22.54 4.65
C LEU A 56 5.58 -22.57 3.78
N GLY A 57 6.63 -21.84 4.16
CA GLY A 57 7.89 -21.75 3.45
C GLY A 57 7.80 -20.96 2.14
N VAL A 58 6.87 -20.01 2.03
CA VAL A 58 6.77 -19.12 0.88
C VAL A 58 8.08 -18.35 0.72
N THR A 59 8.55 -18.20 -0.53
CA THR A 59 9.80 -17.50 -0.83
C THR A 59 9.57 -16.24 -1.67
N HIS A 60 8.58 -16.27 -2.55
CA HIS A 60 8.26 -15.17 -3.46
C HIS A 60 6.79 -14.79 -3.30
N VAL A 61 6.54 -13.49 -3.31
CA VAL A 61 5.20 -12.90 -3.18
C VAL A 61 4.98 -11.95 -4.35
N VAL A 62 3.81 -11.98 -4.95
CA VAL A 62 3.40 -10.99 -5.95
C VAL A 62 2.08 -10.33 -5.58
N MET A 63 1.96 -9.03 -5.86
CA MET A 63 0.73 -8.26 -5.66
C MET A 63 0.46 -7.28 -6.80
N GLU A 64 -0.81 -7.05 -7.12
CA GLU A 64 -1.23 -6.10 -8.16
C GLU A 64 -1.14 -4.65 -7.65
N SER A 65 -0.66 -3.74 -8.51
CA SER A 65 -0.44 -2.32 -8.17
C SER A 65 -1.71 -1.46 -8.29
N THR A 66 -2.83 -1.90 -7.71
CA THR A 66 -4.08 -1.13 -7.78
C THR A 66 -4.13 -0.09 -6.65
N GLY A 67 -4.00 1.20 -7.00
CA GLY A 67 -4.03 2.29 -6.02
C GLY A 67 -2.79 2.36 -5.12
N VAL A 68 -3.00 2.69 -3.84
CA VAL A 68 -1.90 2.92 -2.86
C VAL A 68 -1.82 1.88 -1.75
N TYR A 69 -2.82 1.00 -1.62
CA TYR A 69 -2.97 0.07 -0.50
C TYR A 69 -1.91 -1.04 -0.48
N TRP A 70 -1.25 -1.31 -1.62
CA TRP A 70 -0.14 -2.25 -1.70
C TRP A 70 1.09 -1.83 -0.87
N LYS A 71 1.28 -0.53 -0.58
CA LYS A 71 2.48 -0.03 0.11
C LYS A 71 2.69 -0.66 1.49
N PRO A 72 1.74 -0.56 2.44
CA PRO A 72 1.93 -1.16 3.76
C PRO A 72 2.18 -2.67 3.69
N VAL A 73 1.48 -3.39 2.80
CA VAL A 73 1.65 -4.83 2.59
C VAL A 73 3.05 -5.14 2.05
N TYR A 74 3.47 -4.46 0.97
CA TYR A 74 4.79 -4.62 0.36
C TYR A 74 5.91 -4.34 1.38
N TYR A 75 5.82 -3.22 2.09
CA TYR A 75 6.88 -2.75 2.98
C TYR A 75 7.04 -3.64 4.21
N LEU A 76 5.95 -4.30 4.65
CA LEU A 76 6.00 -5.25 5.75
C LEU A 76 6.61 -6.58 5.33
N LEU A 77 6.36 -7.03 4.09
CA LEU A 77 6.79 -8.33 3.59
C LEU A 77 8.20 -8.33 2.96
N GLU A 78 8.73 -7.17 2.57
CA GLU A 78 9.98 -7.06 1.81
C GLU A 78 11.25 -7.50 2.55
N ASP A 79 11.19 -7.61 3.87
CA ASP A 79 12.33 -8.06 4.68
C ASP A 79 12.41 -9.60 4.78
N ASP A 80 11.30 -10.32 4.56
CA ASP A 80 11.22 -11.79 4.68
C ASP A 80 11.05 -12.51 3.32
N PHE A 81 10.53 -11.83 2.30
CA PHE A 81 10.18 -12.43 1.00
C PHE A 81 10.76 -11.65 -0.19
N VAL A 82 10.91 -12.33 -1.32
CA VAL A 82 11.09 -11.65 -2.62
C VAL A 82 9.74 -11.12 -3.08
N VAL A 83 9.51 -9.82 -2.88
CA VAL A 83 8.22 -9.19 -3.20
C VAL A 83 8.25 -8.48 -4.55
N MET A 84 7.36 -8.91 -5.44
CA MET A 84 7.10 -8.26 -6.73
C MET A 84 5.80 -7.49 -6.71
N LEU A 85 5.87 -6.20 -7.06
CA LEU A 85 4.70 -5.42 -7.41
C LEU A 85 4.51 -5.54 -8.92
N VAL A 86 3.31 -5.83 -9.41
CA VAL A 86 3.05 -6.00 -10.86
C VAL A 86 1.87 -5.17 -11.32
N HIS A 87 1.82 -4.84 -12.61
CA HIS A 87 0.67 -4.24 -13.25
C HIS A 87 0.16 -5.17 -14.35
N VAL A 88 -0.93 -5.88 -14.08
CA VAL A 88 -1.51 -6.84 -15.02
C VAL A 88 -2.59 -6.15 -15.86
N LYS A 89 -2.62 -6.38 -17.17
CA LYS A 89 -3.71 -5.88 -18.01
C LYS A 89 -4.97 -6.68 -17.67
N HIS A 90 -5.99 -5.99 -17.21
CA HIS A 90 -7.29 -6.59 -16.90
C HIS A 90 -7.95 -7.13 -18.18
N VAL A 91 -8.33 -8.41 -18.17
CA VAL A 91 -9.12 -9.04 -19.23
C VAL A 91 -10.59 -9.00 -18.81
N PRO A 92 -11.53 -8.53 -19.65
CA PRO A 92 -12.94 -8.42 -19.27
C PRO A 92 -13.55 -9.78 -18.88
N GLY A 93 -14.14 -9.86 -17.69
CA GLY A 93 -14.74 -11.08 -17.14
C GLY A 93 -15.20 -10.89 -15.70
N ARG A 94 -15.78 -11.94 -15.09
CA ARG A 94 -16.22 -11.93 -13.69
C ARG A 94 -14.99 -12.13 -12.80
N LYS A 95 -14.39 -11.01 -12.37
CA LYS A 95 -13.21 -10.94 -11.50
C LYS A 95 -13.68 -10.95 -10.03
N THR A 96 -13.12 -11.82 -9.20
CA THR A 96 -13.29 -11.80 -7.74
C THR A 96 -11.89 -11.80 -7.13
N ASP A 97 -11.73 -11.16 -5.98
CA ASP A 97 -10.43 -10.98 -5.31
C ASP A 97 -9.69 -12.33 -5.11
N THR A 98 -10.43 -13.41 -4.83
CA THR A 98 -9.90 -14.79 -4.79
C THR A 98 -9.33 -15.29 -6.12
N ILE A 99 -10.04 -15.05 -7.23
CA ILE A 99 -9.59 -15.45 -8.57
C ILE A 99 -8.29 -14.71 -8.92
N ASP A 100 -8.15 -13.48 -8.46
CA ASP A 100 -6.99 -12.65 -8.74
C ASP A 100 -5.76 -13.09 -7.98
N ALA A 101 -5.92 -13.36 -6.68
CA ALA A 101 -4.86 -13.92 -5.86
C ALA A 101 -4.34 -15.25 -6.44
N VAL A 102 -5.25 -16.15 -6.84
CA VAL A 102 -4.90 -17.43 -7.47
C VAL A 102 -4.17 -17.21 -8.79
N TRP A 103 -4.68 -16.32 -9.64
CA TRP A 103 -4.10 -16.05 -10.95
C TRP A 103 -2.70 -15.45 -10.84
N LEU A 104 -2.50 -14.51 -9.93
CA LEU A 104 -1.20 -13.93 -9.62
C LEU A 104 -0.20 -14.99 -9.14
N ALA A 105 -0.61 -15.88 -8.23
CA ALA A 105 0.25 -16.96 -7.73
C ALA A 105 0.68 -17.90 -8.87
N GLN A 106 -0.23 -18.24 -9.78
CA GLN A 106 0.05 -19.09 -10.93
C GLN A 106 1.02 -18.42 -11.92
N LEU A 107 0.81 -17.14 -12.24
CA LEU A 107 1.71 -16.38 -13.11
C LEU A 107 3.12 -16.26 -12.50
N LEU A 108 3.21 -16.08 -11.19
CA LEU A 108 4.47 -16.04 -10.45
C LEU A 108 5.19 -17.39 -10.49
N ALA A 109 4.48 -18.49 -10.22
CA ALA A 109 5.03 -19.84 -10.24
C ALA A 109 5.69 -20.18 -11.60
N HIS A 110 5.15 -19.66 -12.70
CA HIS A 110 5.68 -19.86 -14.05
C HIS A 110 6.60 -18.73 -14.56
N GLY A 111 6.94 -17.74 -13.72
CA GLY A 111 7.83 -16.63 -14.10
C GLY A 111 7.30 -15.75 -15.25
N LEU A 112 5.98 -15.64 -15.38
CA LEU A 112 5.32 -14.91 -16.47
C LEU A 112 5.09 -13.42 -16.16
N LEU A 113 5.67 -12.93 -15.06
CA LEU A 113 5.45 -11.59 -14.54
C LEU A 113 6.67 -10.70 -14.72
N SER A 114 6.43 -9.42 -15.00
CA SER A 114 7.45 -8.37 -14.99
C SER A 114 7.19 -7.43 -13.82
N ALA A 115 8.16 -7.32 -12.92
CA ALA A 115 8.06 -6.45 -11.76
C ALA A 115 8.01 -4.96 -12.16
N SER A 116 7.08 -4.24 -11.55
CA SER A 116 7.04 -2.78 -11.52
C SER A 116 8.18 -2.25 -10.65
N PHE A 117 8.68 -1.06 -11.01
CA PHE A 117 9.74 -0.42 -10.23
C PHE A 117 9.22 0.09 -8.88
N VAL A 118 9.76 -0.47 -7.79
CA VAL A 118 9.62 0.06 -6.43
C VAL A 118 10.99 0.62 -6.02
N PRO A 119 11.10 1.90 -5.62
CA PRO A 119 12.37 2.44 -5.18
C PRO A 119 12.93 1.65 -3.99
N PRO A 120 14.26 1.43 -3.91
CA PRO A 120 14.87 0.74 -2.78
C PRO A 120 14.55 1.41 -1.43
N LYS A 121 14.52 0.61 -0.35
CA LYS A 121 14.17 1.04 1.01
C LYS A 121 14.88 2.34 1.46
N PRO A 122 16.21 2.50 1.28
CA PRO A 122 16.88 3.74 1.69
C PRO A 122 16.38 4.98 0.93
N ILE A 123 16.02 4.82 -0.35
CA ILE A 123 15.48 5.91 -1.17
C ILE A 123 14.04 6.23 -0.73
N ARG A 124 13.23 5.24 -0.37
CA ARG A 124 11.87 5.46 0.16
C ARG A 124 11.91 6.23 1.48
N GLU A 125 12.76 5.81 2.42
CA GLU A 125 12.93 6.46 3.71
C GLU A 125 13.33 7.94 3.57
N LEU A 126 14.30 8.24 2.69
CA LEU A 126 14.70 9.61 2.37
C LEU A 126 13.55 10.42 1.74
N ARG A 127 12.77 9.81 0.85
CA ARG A 127 11.61 10.47 0.23
C ARG A 127 10.51 10.78 1.25
N ASP A 128 10.31 9.94 2.25
CA ASP A 128 9.30 10.18 3.28
C ASP A 128 9.73 11.29 4.24
N LEU A 129 11.01 11.35 4.61
CA LEU A 129 11.58 12.48 5.37
C LEU A 129 11.45 13.83 4.63
N THR A 130 11.79 13.85 3.33
CA THR A 130 11.71 15.08 2.53
C THR A 130 10.27 15.54 2.30
N ARG A 131 9.33 14.60 2.08
CA ARG A 131 7.89 14.89 2.02
C ARG A 131 7.39 15.46 3.34
N TYR A 132 7.77 14.86 4.47
CA TYR A 132 7.35 15.31 5.79
C TYR A 132 7.86 16.74 6.09
N ARG A 133 9.14 17.02 5.79
CA ARG A 133 9.69 18.38 5.89
C ARG A 133 8.90 19.38 5.05
N LYS A 134 8.55 19.03 3.81
CA LYS A 134 7.76 19.91 2.93
C LYS A 134 6.35 20.15 3.50
N ALA A 135 5.71 19.12 4.07
CA ALA A 135 4.42 19.26 4.74
C ALA A 135 4.50 20.25 5.90
N LEU A 136 5.51 20.13 6.78
CA LEU A 136 5.73 21.05 7.90
C LEU A 136 6.00 22.49 7.43
N ILE A 137 6.75 22.69 6.35
CA ILE A 137 6.99 24.02 5.77
C ILE A 137 5.67 24.64 5.28
N ASN A 138 4.86 23.85 4.57
CA ASN A 138 3.56 24.31 4.08
C ASN A 138 2.61 24.64 5.22
N GLU A 139 2.59 23.82 6.28
CA GLU A 139 1.79 24.05 7.47
C GLU A 139 2.22 25.33 8.20
N ARG A 140 3.53 25.56 8.36
CA ARG A 140 4.07 26.81 8.91
C ARG A 140 3.62 28.01 8.09
N ALA A 141 3.74 27.95 6.76
CA ALA A 141 3.32 29.03 5.88
C ALA A 141 1.81 29.31 5.96
N ALA A 142 0.99 28.25 5.99
CA ALA A 142 -0.46 28.35 6.16
C ALA A 142 -0.83 28.99 7.51
N SER A 143 -0.15 28.61 8.58
CA SER A 143 -0.34 29.21 9.92
C SER A 143 0.05 30.68 9.96
N ALA A 144 1.20 31.06 9.37
CA ALA A 144 1.63 32.45 9.28
C ALA A 144 0.62 33.32 8.51
N ASN A 145 0.14 32.84 7.36
CA ASN A 145 -0.88 33.53 6.57
C ASN A 145 -2.20 33.70 7.34
N ARG A 146 -2.57 32.74 8.18
CA ARG A 146 -3.79 32.80 9.00
C ARG A 146 -3.68 33.87 10.08
N VAL A 147 -2.53 33.98 10.77
CA VAL A 147 -2.26 35.03 11.75
C VAL A 147 -2.29 36.41 11.08
N HIS A 148 -1.62 36.56 9.92
CA HIS A 148 -1.60 37.81 9.19
C HIS A 148 -3.01 38.27 8.78
N LYS A 149 -3.82 37.36 8.20
CA LYS A 149 -5.22 37.65 7.85
C LYS A 149 -6.09 37.95 9.08
N GLY A 150 -5.92 37.21 10.17
CA GLY A 150 -6.65 37.44 11.42
C GLY A 150 -6.32 38.79 12.07
N SER A 151 -5.04 39.20 12.02
CA SER A 151 -4.60 40.51 12.51
C SER A 151 -5.19 41.67 11.71
N LEU A 152 -5.40 41.50 10.39
CA LEU A 152 -6.00 42.51 9.52
C LEU A 152 -7.50 42.68 9.74
N LEU A 153 -8.21 41.64 10.16
CA LEU A 153 -9.64 41.68 10.49
C LEU A 153 -9.92 42.28 11.88
N GLY A 154 -8.94 42.27 12.80
CA GLY A 154 -9.05 42.89 14.12
C GLY A 154 -8.78 44.40 14.15
N SER A 155 -8.08 44.94 13.16
CA SER A 155 -7.70 46.36 13.10
C SER A 155 -8.75 47.28 12.46
N THR A 156 -9.85 46.75 11.89
CA THR A 156 -10.88 47.55 11.20
C THR A 156 -12.08 47.93 12.08
N GLY A 157 -12.02 47.70 13.40
CA GLY A 157 -13.14 47.91 14.34
C GLY A 157 -13.10 49.17 15.21
N GLY A 158 -12.11 50.07 15.07
CA GLY A 158 -11.95 51.22 15.96
C GLY A 158 -11.87 52.55 15.21
N SER A 159 -12.69 53.50 15.67
CA SER A 159 -12.67 54.94 15.36
C SER A 159 -13.65 55.43 14.29
N ASN A 160 -14.88 55.73 14.72
CA ASN A 160 -15.51 57.01 14.36
C ASN A 160 -16.45 57.47 15.49
N THR A 161 -15.88 58.00 16.56
CA THR A 161 -16.57 58.90 17.49
C THR A 161 -16.07 60.31 17.17
N SER A 162 -16.78 61.01 16.29
CA SER A 162 -16.64 62.45 16.15
C SER A 162 -17.92 63.11 16.64
N LEU A 163 -17.77 63.73 17.80
CA LEU A 163 -18.61 64.76 18.38
C LEU A 163 -19.25 65.67 17.32
N VAL A 164 -20.56 65.91 17.45
CA VAL A 164 -21.17 67.19 17.05
C VAL A 164 -21.96 67.68 18.25
N GLU A 165 -21.43 68.74 18.85
CA GLU A 165 -21.99 69.52 19.94
C GLU A 165 -23.24 70.29 19.51
N GLN A 166 -24.00 70.66 20.54
CA GLN A 166 -25.21 71.46 20.58
C GLN A 166 -25.11 72.79 19.82
N SER A 167 -26.19 73.18 19.14
CA SER A 167 -26.91 74.47 19.27
C SER A 167 -28.14 74.47 18.37
#